data_AF-A0A2D4WV15-F1
#
_entry.id   AF-A0A2D4WV15-F1
#
_cell.length_a   1.000
_cell.length_b   1.000
_cell.length_c   1.000
_cell.angle_alpha   90.00
_cell.angle_beta   90.00
_cell.angle_gamma   90.00
#
_symmetry.space_group_name_H-M   'P 1'
#
loop_
_entity.id
_entity.type
_entity.pdbx_description
1 polymer ?
#
loop_
_entity_poly.entity_id
_entity_poly.type
_entity_poly.pdbx_seq_one_letter_code
_entity_poly.pdbx_strand_id
1 'polypeptide(L)'
;MQLIKESPVFGYGIGDVQDELDAKYSAMGLNLPKSKFNSHNQFLFICLNSGLMGLLIFLFSIAYVFKTALLKRDYFLLGILVFFLVAFLFENVLSRQSGVILFSFLINSHMLHHTAKLNELKNAKSDFVKLE
;
A
#
# COMPACT_ATOMS: atom_id res chain seq x y z
N MET A 1 -9.10 15.46 11.82
CA MET A 1 -7.84 16.24 12.00
C MET A 1 -7.37 16.27 13.46
N GLN A 2 -8.23 16.52 14.45
CA GLN A 2 -7.83 16.61 15.87
C GLN A 2 -7.27 15.29 16.45
N LEU A 3 -7.77 14.12 16.04
CA LEU A 3 -7.32 12.82 16.56
C LEU A 3 -5.90 12.39 16.16
N ILE A 4 -5.34 12.90 15.05
CA ILE A 4 -3.96 12.56 14.63
C ILE A 4 -2.94 13.06 15.67
N LYS A 5 -3.30 14.09 16.46
CA LYS A 5 -2.44 14.64 17.51
C LYS A 5 -2.37 13.79 18.78
N GLU A 6 -3.35 12.93 19.04
CA GLU A 6 -3.41 12.16 20.30
C GLU A 6 -2.58 10.87 20.25
N SER A 7 -2.44 10.22 19.08
CA SER A 7 -1.59 9.03 18.93
C SER A 7 -0.89 9.00 17.55
N PRO A 8 0.11 9.87 17.33
CA PRO A 8 0.71 10.07 16.00
C PRO A 8 1.63 8.93 15.55
N VAL A 9 2.26 8.20 16.49
CA VAL A 9 3.34 7.25 16.17
C VAL A 9 2.81 5.88 15.78
N PHE A 10 1.92 5.31 16.61
CA PHE A 10 1.35 3.97 16.41
C PHE A 10 -0.10 4.01 15.91
N GLY A 11 -0.71 5.19 15.79
CA GLY A 11 -2.13 5.31 15.48
C GLY A 11 -2.97 4.75 16.62
N TYR A 12 -4.17 4.30 16.28
CA TYR A 12 -5.10 3.69 17.23
C TYR A 12 -5.07 2.15 17.17
N GLY A 13 -4.31 1.53 16.24
CA GLY A 13 -4.21 0.08 16.09
C GLY A 13 -4.70 -0.45 14.73
N ILE A 14 -4.50 -1.74 14.46
CA ILE A 14 -4.95 -2.39 13.22
C ILE A 14 -6.05 -3.39 13.61
N GLY A 15 -7.30 -3.12 13.25
CA GLY A 15 -8.42 -4.04 13.46
C GLY A 15 -9.58 -3.46 14.28
N ASP A 16 -9.31 -2.89 15.46
CA ASP A 16 -10.33 -2.42 16.42
C ASP A 16 -10.54 -0.90 16.43
N VAL A 17 -9.83 -0.19 15.54
CA VAL A 17 -9.79 1.27 15.54
C VAL A 17 -11.12 1.91 15.21
N GLN A 18 -11.93 1.29 14.36
CA GLN A 18 -13.23 1.85 14.02
C GLN A 18 -14.16 1.91 15.24
N ASP A 19 -14.14 0.88 16.09
CA ASP A 19 -14.98 0.83 17.29
C ASP A 19 -14.47 1.78 18.38
N GLU A 20 -13.15 1.91 18.54
CA GLU A 20 -12.55 2.84 19.51
C GLU A 20 -12.73 4.32 19.08
N LEU A 21 -12.61 4.59 17.77
CA LEU A 21 -12.98 5.88 17.18
C LEU A 21 -14.46 6.17 17.42
N ASP A 22 -15.35 5.26 17.03
CA ASP A 22 -16.81 5.43 17.18
C ASP A 22 -17.20 5.69 18.65
N ALA A 23 -16.54 5.03 19.62
CA ALA A 23 -16.72 5.26 21.04
C ALA A 23 -16.27 6.67 21.49
N LYS A 24 -15.08 7.13 21.05
CA LYS A 24 -14.61 8.50 21.33
C LYS A 24 -15.47 9.58 20.67
N TYR A 25 -15.99 9.33 19.46
CA TYR A 25 -16.90 10.26 18.77
C TYR A 25 -18.26 10.36 19.46
N SER A 26 -18.79 9.22 19.92
CA SER A 26 -20.00 9.17 20.74
C SER A 26 -19.81 9.94 22.04
N ALA A 27 -18.65 9.80 22.69
CA ALA A 27 -18.30 10.56 23.90
C ALA A 27 -18.14 12.08 23.66
N MET A 28 -17.75 12.50 22.45
CA MET A 28 -17.70 13.91 22.04
C MET A 28 -19.04 14.45 21.51
N GLY A 29 -20.13 13.67 21.57
CA GLY A 29 -21.46 14.06 21.08
C GLY A 29 -21.57 14.12 19.54
N LEU A 30 -20.56 13.62 18.83
CA LEU A 30 -20.52 13.53 17.38
C LEU A 30 -21.05 12.16 16.98
N ASN A 31 -22.37 12.03 16.84
CA ASN A 31 -23.02 10.85 16.25
C ASN A 31 -22.73 10.78 14.74
N LEU A 32 -21.50 10.41 14.40
CA LEU A 32 -21.06 10.23 13.03
C LEU A 32 -21.41 8.81 12.58
N PRO A 33 -22.12 8.63 11.46
CA PRO A 33 -22.45 7.30 10.96
C PRO A 33 -21.16 6.54 10.61
N LYS A 34 -21.12 5.26 10.96
CA LYS A 34 -19.99 4.32 10.72
C LYS A 34 -19.40 4.37 9.30
N SER A 35 -20.17 4.82 8.31
CA SER A 35 -19.76 4.96 6.91
C SER A 35 -18.92 6.20 6.59
N LYS A 36 -18.90 7.23 7.45
CA LYS A 36 -18.17 8.50 7.21
C LYS A 36 -16.71 8.50 7.63
N PHE A 37 -16.22 7.38 8.17
CA PHE A 37 -14.83 7.25 8.60
C PHE A 37 -13.86 6.80 7.52
N ASN A 38 -14.36 6.53 6.31
CA ASN A 38 -13.48 6.49 5.16
C ASN A 38 -13.04 7.92 4.86
N SER A 39 -11.79 8.24 5.17
CA SER A 39 -11.12 9.49 4.81
C SER A 39 -11.06 9.76 3.29
N HIS A 40 -11.74 8.94 2.47
CA HIS A 40 -11.71 8.93 1.00
C HIS A 40 -10.29 9.12 0.45
N ASN A 41 -9.30 8.62 1.20
CA ASN A 41 -7.89 8.80 0.95
C ASN A 41 -7.14 7.74 1.76
N GLN A 42 -6.51 6.83 1.03
CA GLN A 42 -5.84 5.66 1.56
C GLN A 42 -4.66 6.04 2.46
N PHE A 43 -3.93 7.11 2.14
CA PHE A 43 -2.77 7.55 2.94
C PHE A 43 -3.21 8.08 4.30
N LEU A 44 -4.29 8.88 4.32
CA LEU A 44 -4.86 9.38 5.55
C LEU A 44 -5.46 8.24 6.39
N PHE A 45 -6.08 7.27 5.73
CA PHE A 45 -6.63 6.08 6.39
C PHE A 45 -5.52 5.24 7.06
N ILE A 46 -4.40 5.03 6.37
CA ILE A 46 -3.24 4.31 6.92
C ILE A 46 -2.64 5.08 8.09
N CYS A 47 -2.48 6.41 7.96
CA CYS A 47 -1.95 7.26 9.03
C CYS A 47 -2.83 7.24 10.29
N LEU A 48 -4.15 7.22 10.14
CA LEU A 48 -5.09 7.16 11.27
C LEU A 48 -5.06 5.79 11.97
N ASN A 49 -5.07 4.71 11.21
CA ASN A 49 -5.08 3.35 11.79
C ASN A 49 -3.72 2.99 12.40
N SER A 50 -2.66 3.11 11.61
CA SER A 50 -1.33 2.57 11.93
C SER A 50 -0.29 3.64 12.27
N GLY A 51 -0.71 4.89 12.39
CA GLY A 51 0.16 6.02 12.70
C GLY A 51 1.12 6.38 11.57
N LEU A 52 2.07 7.24 11.90
CA LEU A 52 3.15 7.61 11.00
C LEU A 52 4.03 6.41 10.63
N MET A 53 4.21 5.45 11.54
CA MET A 53 5.04 4.27 11.28
C MET A 53 4.47 3.42 10.14
N GLY A 54 3.17 3.10 10.19
CA GLY A 54 2.54 2.33 9.12
C GLY A 54 2.50 3.08 7.79
N LEU A 55 2.32 4.41 7.83
CA LEU A 55 2.42 5.24 6.62
C LEU A 55 3.83 5.18 6.01
N LEU A 56 4.89 5.25 6.82
CA LEU A 56 6.27 5.17 6.34
C LEU A 56 6.58 3.80 5.71
N ILE A 57 6.15 2.71 6.35
CA ILE A 57 6.30 1.36 5.80
C ILE A 57 5.58 1.23 4.46
N PHE A 58 4.37 1.78 4.37
CA PHE A 58 3.60 1.79 3.13
C PHE A 58 4.27 2.62 2.02
N LEU A 59 4.75 3.82 2.33
CA LEU A 59 5.47 4.64 1.36
C LEU A 59 6.77 3.97 0.90
N PHE A 60 7.48 3.31 1.83
CA PHE A 60 8.69 2.56 1.50
C PHE A 60 8.40 1.39 0.54
N SER A 61 7.30 0.64 0.77
CA SER A 61 6.93 -0.46 -0.12
C SER A 61 6.55 0.02 -1.52
N ILE A 62 5.80 1.12 -1.63
CA ILE A 62 5.49 1.77 -2.92
C ILE A 62 6.77 2.25 -3.60
N ALA A 63 7.68 2.91 -2.87
CA ALA A 63 8.95 3.39 -3.42
C ALA A 63 9.84 2.24 -3.92
N TYR A 64 9.86 1.12 -3.20
CA TYR A 64 10.56 -0.09 -3.62
C TYR A 64 10.02 -0.65 -4.94
N VAL A 65 8.69 -0.79 -5.06
CA VAL A 65 8.04 -1.26 -6.30
C VAL A 65 8.30 -0.28 -7.45
N PHE A 66 8.19 1.03 -7.21
CA PHE A 66 8.45 2.06 -8.21
C PHE A 66 9.90 2.01 -8.73
N LYS A 67 10.88 1.97 -7.82
CA LYS A 67 12.30 1.83 -8.17
C LYS A 67 12.55 0.55 -8.98
N THR A 68 11.93 -0.54 -8.57
CA THR A 68 12.03 -1.83 -9.25
C THR A 68 11.46 -1.76 -10.66
N ALA A 69 10.28 -1.16 -10.84
CA ALA A 69 9.66 -0.97 -12.16
C ALA A 69 10.53 -0.12 -13.10
N LEU A 70 11.13 0.97 -12.59
CA LEU A 70 12.03 1.83 -13.36
C LEU A 70 13.32 1.12 -13.79
N LEU A 71 13.99 0.44 -12.86
CA LEU A 71 15.24 -0.29 -13.16
C LEU A 71 15.01 -1.41 -14.18
N LYS A 72 13.85 -2.05 -14.09
CA LYS A 72 13.44 -3.15 -14.95
C LYS A 72 12.79 -2.71 -16.26
N ARG A 73 12.58 -1.39 -16.45
CA ARG A 73 11.84 -0.79 -17.57
C ARG A 73 10.46 -1.43 -17.80
N ASP A 74 9.83 -1.85 -16.71
CA ASP A 74 8.48 -2.43 -16.74
C ASP A 74 7.45 -1.31 -16.69
N TYR A 75 7.17 -0.72 -17.86
CA TYR A 75 6.20 0.38 -17.99
C TYR A 75 4.78 -0.05 -17.64
N PHE A 76 4.46 -1.34 -17.75
CA PHE A 76 3.15 -1.86 -17.39
C PHE A 76 2.96 -1.87 -15.87
N LEU A 77 3.95 -2.39 -15.12
CA LEU A 77 3.96 -2.33 -13.66
C LEU A 77 3.94 -0.88 -13.16
N LEU A 78 4.67 0.02 -13.83
CA LEU A 78 4.64 1.44 -13.52
C LEU A 78 3.24 2.04 -13.73
N GLY A 79 2.59 1.71 -14.85
CA GLY A 79 1.21 2.14 -15.14
C GLY A 79 0.20 1.66 -14.09
N ILE A 80 0.27 0.38 -13.70
CA ILE A 80 -0.56 -0.17 -12.61
C ILE A 80 -0.31 0.60 -11.31
N LEU A 81 0.95 0.85 -10.95
CA LEU A 81 1.29 1.53 -9.72
C LEU A 81 0.75 2.97 -9.71
N VAL A 82 0.91 3.72 -10.81
CA VAL A 82 0.37 5.07 -10.95
C VAL A 82 -1.16 5.07 -10.87
N PHE A 83 -1.82 4.12 -11.53
CA PHE A 83 -3.28 3.95 -11.45
C PHE A 83 -3.76 3.80 -10.00
N PHE A 84 -3.12 2.90 -9.24
CA PHE A 84 -3.46 2.71 -7.83
C PHE A 84 -3.13 3.94 -6.98
N LEU A 85 -2.00 4.62 -7.21
CA LEU A 85 -1.64 5.83 -6.48
C LEU A 85 -2.68 6.94 -6.68
N VAL A 86 -3.19 7.11 -7.90
CA VAL A 86 -4.29 8.05 -8.17
C VAL A 86 -5.58 7.58 -7.47
N ALA A 87 -5.92 6.30 -7.57
CA ALA A 87 -7.11 5.75 -6.90
C ALA A 87 -7.06 5.93 -5.38
N PHE A 88 -5.89 5.77 -4.77
CA PHE A 88 -5.64 5.95 -3.34
C PHE A 88 -5.86 7.40 -2.86
N LEU A 89 -5.85 8.39 -3.76
CA LEU A 89 -6.16 9.78 -3.39
C LEU A 89 -7.65 10.02 -3.13
N PHE A 90 -8.51 9.22 -3.74
CA PHE A 90 -9.97 9.41 -3.71
C PHE A 90 -10.72 8.29 -2.98
N GLU A 91 -10.09 7.13 -2.82
CA GLU A 91 -10.75 5.94 -2.28
C GLU A 91 -9.82 5.11 -1.38
N ASN A 92 -10.42 4.49 -0.38
CA ASN A 92 -9.75 3.51 0.47
C ASN A 92 -9.82 2.14 -0.22
N VAL A 93 -9.02 1.94 -1.27
CA VAL A 93 -9.03 0.69 -2.05
C VAL A 93 -8.56 -0.49 -1.21
N LEU A 94 -7.55 -0.32 -0.35
CA LEU A 94 -6.98 -1.39 0.46
C LEU A 94 -7.79 -1.72 1.72
N SER A 95 -8.85 -0.95 2.03
CA SER A 95 -9.79 -1.35 3.08
C SER A 95 -10.76 -2.44 2.63
N ARG A 96 -10.90 -2.64 1.31
CA ARG A 96 -11.78 -3.65 0.71
C ARG A 96 -10.99 -4.90 0.35
N GLN A 97 -11.53 -6.08 0.70
CA GLN A 97 -10.94 -7.37 0.39
C GLN A 97 -10.62 -7.52 -1.11
N SER A 98 -11.57 -7.16 -1.98
CA SER A 98 -11.38 -7.20 -3.43
C SER A 98 -10.26 -6.28 -3.91
N GLY A 99 -10.13 -5.09 -3.31
CA GLY A 99 -9.07 -4.14 -3.65
C GLY A 99 -7.68 -4.63 -3.23
N VAL A 100 -7.57 -5.22 -2.04
CA VAL A 100 -6.33 -5.84 -1.56
C VAL A 100 -5.91 -7.01 -2.45
N ILE A 101 -6.85 -7.90 -2.80
CA ILE A 101 -6.58 -9.03 -3.69
C ILE A 101 -6.10 -8.54 -5.06
N LEU A 102 -6.80 -7.59 -5.68
CA LEU A 102 -6.43 -7.07 -6.99
C LEU A 102 -5.06 -6.38 -6.97
N PHE A 103 -4.83 -5.50 -6.00
CA PHE A 103 -3.55 -4.78 -5.85
C PHE A 103 -2.39 -5.76 -5.64
N SER A 104 -2.52 -6.66 -4.67
CA SER A 104 -1.47 -7.63 -4.35
C SER A 104 -1.19 -8.59 -5.51
N PHE A 105 -2.23 -9.07 -6.19
CA PHE A 105 -2.06 -9.96 -7.34
C PHE A 105 -1.30 -9.29 -8.48
N LEU A 106 -1.71 -8.09 -8.90
CA LEU A 106 -1.09 -7.38 -10.03
C LEU A 106 0.37 -7.00 -9.75
N ILE A 107 0.67 -6.48 -8.55
CA ILE A 107 2.04 -6.08 -8.20
C ILE A 107 2.96 -7.31 -8.07
N ASN A 108 2.54 -8.36 -7.35
CA ASN A 108 3.40 -9.51 -7.09
C ASN A 108 3.64 -10.37 -8.33
N SER A 109 2.61 -10.60 -9.15
CA SER A 109 2.74 -11.40 -10.38
C SER A 109 3.76 -10.81 -11.35
N HIS A 110 3.70 -9.49 -11.59
CA HIS A 110 4.65 -8.79 -12.46
C HIS A 110 6.06 -8.74 -11.86
N MET A 111 6.16 -8.52 -10.55
CA MET A 111 7.45 -8.48 -9.86
C MET A 111 8.17 -9.84 -9.91
N LEU A 112 7.44 -10.95 -9.79
CA LEU A 112 7.98 -12.31 -9.89
C LEU A 112 8.42 -12.65 -11.31
N HIS A 113 7.55 -12.43 -12.30
CA HIS A 113 7.83 -12.75 -13.71
C HIS A 113 9.14 -12.11 -14.19
N HIS A 114 9.38 -10.85 -13.82
CA HIS A 114 10.62 -10.18 -14.21
C HIS A 114 11.85 -10.75 -13.48
N THR A 115 11.71 -11.16 -12.23
CA THR A 115 12.81 -11.75 -11.45
C THR A 115 13.21 -13.11 -12.03
N ALA A 116 12.25 -13.92 -12.46
CA ALA A 116 12.51 -15.18 -13.16
C ALA A 116 13.29 -14.96 -14.47
N LYS A 117 12.87 -14.01 -15.31
CA LYS A 117 13.53 -13.69 -16.58
C LYS A 117 14.99 -13.22 -16.41
N LEU A 118 15.28 -12.43 -15.38
CA LEU A 118 16.66 -11.98 -15.10
C LEU A 118 17.56 -13.14 -14.65
N ASN A 119 17.02 -14.10 -13.89
CA ASN A 119 17.77 -15.27 -13.45
C ASN A 119 18.08 -16.20 -14.64
N GLU A 120 17.13 -16.42 -15.54
CA GLU A 120 17.36 -17.18 -16.77
C GLU A 120 18.47 -16.58 -17.64
N LEU A 121 18.46 -15.26 -17.85
CA LEU A 121 19.51 -14.57 -18.63
C LEU A 121 20.89 -14.65 -17.97
N LYS A 122 20.96 -14.54 -16.64
CA LYS A 122 22.22 -14.71 -15.91
C LYS A 122 22.76 -16.13 -16.00
N ASN A 123 21.89 -17.13 -15.87
CA ASN A 123 22.26 -18.53 -15.97
C ASN A 123 22.76 -18.87 -17.39
N ALA A 124 22.01 -18.47 -18.42
CA ALA A 124 22.43 -18.64 -19.82
C ALA A 124 23.81 -18.00 -20.09
N LYS A 125 24.05 -16.77 -19.61
CA LYS A 125 25.35 -16.11 -19.79
C LYS A 125 26.49 -16.81 -19.03
N SER A 126 26.22 -17.34 -17.84
CA SER A 126 27.19 -18.14 -17.06
C SER A 126 27.57 -19.43 -17.80
N ASP A 127 26.61 -20.11 -18.41
CA ASP A 127 26.86 -21.36 -19.13
C ASP A 127 27.67 -21.13 -20.42
N PHE A 128 27.43 -20.02 -21.13
CA PHE A 128 28.27 -19.62 -22.28
C PHE A 128 29.74 -19.37 -21.88
N VAL A 129 29.99 -18.68 -20.76
CA VAL A 129 31.37 -18.39 -20.29
C VAL A 129 32.13 -19.65 -19.85
N LYS A 130 31.43 -20.73 -19.48
CA LYS A 130 32.08 -22.02 -19.11
C LYS A 130 32.44 -22.89 -20.30
N LEU A 131 31.94 -22.56 -21.50
CA LEU A 131 32.18 -23.33 -22.72
C LEU A 131 33.34 -22.75 -23.57
N GLU A 132 33.85 -21.58 -23.22
CA GLU A 132 35.08 -20.97 -23.76
C GLU A 132 36.28 -21.26 -22.86
#